data_AF-A0A397F4Y4-F1
#
_entry.id   AF-A0A397F4Y4-F1
#
_cell.length_a   1.000
_cell.length_b   1.000
_cell.length_c   1.000
_cell.angle_alpha   90.00
_cell.angle_beta   90.00
_cell.angle_gamma   90.00
#
_symmetry.space_group_name_H-M   'P 1'
#
loop_
_entity.id
_entity.type
_entity.pdbx_description
1 polymer ?
#
loop_
_entity_poly.entity_id
_entity_poly.type
_entity_poly.pdbx_seq_one_letter_code
_entity_poly.pdbx_strand_id
1 'polypeptide(L)'
;MNLKSYMTTIQSIVQAMGYRQITVLISMHTLLPNDNSGGLWYDKNIPEALVLKSFDLLANGLCSDTYWNVIGIDLKNEPHLATWGDGIPATDWALGAAKLGNHMLSVCPQWVGFVEGINGGPQTGIIDGKSWVYYNWWGGGLQGAATKAVEFNVPHKLVYSPHYYTLSDDRLRTRVADSMYAMFGFLAGNDAAMVMGEFGGLYTNDKHPLLTTRRTTDFVVESLVKAKYA
;
A
#
# COMPACT_ATOMS: atom_id res chain seq x y z
N MET A 1 -0.93 23.01 -22.32
CA MET A 1 -0.76 21.58 -21.97
C MET A 1 -0.57 20.80 -23.27
N ASN A 2 0.52 20.06 -23.42
CA ASN A 2 0.82 19.27 -24.62
C ASN A 2 0.39 17.81 -24.38
N LEU A 3 -0.52 17.30 -25.21
CA LEU A 3 -1.14 15.97 -25.07
C LEU A 3 -0.75 15.00 -26.19
N LYS A 4 0.34 15.25 -26.92
CA LYS A 4 0.75 14.45 -28.09
C LYS A 4 1.19 13.03 -27.74
N SER A 5 1.73 12.85 -26.54
CA SER A 5 2.13 11.54 -25.99
C SER A 5 2.01 11.55 -24.48
N TYR A 6 1.97 10.35 -23.88
CA TYR A 6 1.98 10.15 -22.43
C TYR A 6 3.08 10.97 -21.73
N MET A 7 4.32 10.92 -22.26
CA MET A 7 5.44 11.68 -21.70
C MET A 7 5.25 13.20 -21.80
N THR A 8 4.78 13.72 -22.94
CA THR A 8 4.54 15.17 -23.08
C THR A 8 3.42 15.67 -22.16
N THR A 9 2.44 14.81 -21.86
CA THR A 9 1.38 15.09 -20.89
C THR A 9 1.95 15.20 -19.49
N ILE A 10 2.74 14.21 -19.05
CA ILE A 10 3.42 14.25 -17.74
C ILE A 10 4.29 15.51 -17.62
N GLN A 11 5.14 15.77 -18.62
CA GLN A 11 6.01 16.94 -18.64
C GLN A 11 5.23 18.26 -18.47
N SER A 12 4.10 18.39 -19.18
CA SER A 12 3.24 19.58 -19.06
C SER A 12 2.64 19.74 -17.65
N ILE A 13 2.24 18.64 -17.01
CA ILE A 13 1.69 18.65 -15.65
C ILE A 13 2.80 18.98 -14.64
N VAL A 14 3.95 18.34 -14.75
CA VAL A 14 5.11 18.58 -13.87
C VAL A 14 5.56 20.03 -13.95
N GLN A 15 5.66 20.61 -15.14
CA GLN A 15 5.98 22.04 -15.30
C GLN A 15 4.92 22.94 -14.64
N ALA A 16 3.63 22.63 -14.81
CA ALA A 16 2.55 23.39 -14.20
C ALA A 16 2.56 23.29 -12.66
N MET A 17 3.01 22.15 -12.10
CA MET A 17 3.24 21.97 -10.67
C MET A 17 4.49 22.73 -10.20
N GLY A 18 5.58 22.70 -10.99
CA GLY A 18 6.81 23.43 -10.70
C GLY A 18 6.61 24.95 -10.68
N TYR A 19 5.82 25.48 -11.61
CA TYR A 19 5.39 26.89 -11.60
C TYR A 19 4.63 27.26 -10.31
N ARG A 20 3.94 26.30 -9.69
CA ARG A 20 3.22 26.45 -8.41
C ARG A 20 4.05 26.03 -7.19
N GLN A 21 5.35 25.77 -7.37
CA GLN A 21 6.25 25.32 -6.31
C GLN A 21 5.80 24.02 -5.62
N ILE A 22 5.17 23.13 -6.38
CA ILE A 22 4.73 21.81 -5.91
C ILE A 22 5.74 20.76 -6.35
N THR A 23 6.31 20.07 -5.38
CA THR A 23 7.17 18.90 -5.58
C THR A 23 6.38 17.70 -6.10
N VAL A 24 7.00 16.90 -6.95
CA VAL A 24 6.43 15.71 -7.58
C VAL A 24 7.29 14.49 -7.28
N LEU A 25 6.63 13.45 -6.76
CA LEU A 25 7.16 12.08 -6.70
C LEU A 25 6.43 11.26 -7.77
N ILE A 26 7.16 10.62 -8.67
CA ILE A 26 6.58 9.73 -9.68
C ILE A 26 6.47 8.33 -9.09
N SER A 27 5.28 7.71 -9.10
CA SER A 27 5.09 6.35 -8.61
C SER A 27 4.93 5.36 -9.74
N MET A 28 5.73 4.28 -9.72
CA MET A 28 5.57 3.12 -10.60
C MET A 28 4.42 2.25 -10.08
N HIS A 29 3.19 2.70 -10.36
CA HIS A 29 2.01 2.22 -9.66
C HIS A 29 1.53 0.85 -10.15
N THR A 30 1.40 0.68 -11.46
CA THR A 30 0.95 -0.56 -12.10
C THR A 30 1.84 -0.90 -13.30
N LEU A 31 1.90 -2.18 -13.67
CA LEU A 31 2.64 -2.63 -14.86
C LEU A 31 1.81 -2.41 -16.14
N LEU A 32 0.49 -2.50 -16.03
CA LEU A 32 -0.46 -2.30 -17.12
C LEU A 32 -1.58 -1.31 -16.70
N PRO A 33 -2.19 -0.57 -17.65
CA PRO A 33 -3.25 0.40 -17.35
C PRO A 33 -4.51 -0.18 -16.71
N ASN A 34 -4.76 -1.47 -16.90
CA ASN A 34 -5.93 -2.20 -16.41
C ASN A 34 -5.58 -3.28 -15.38
N ASP A 35 -4.33 -3.29 -14.91
CA ASP A 35 -3.89 -4.18 -13.85
C ASP A 35 -4.23 -3.55 -12.49
N ASN A 36 -5.05 -4.25 -11.71
CA ASN A 36 -5.47 -3.79 -10.39
C ASN A 36 -4.40 -4.00 -9.30
N SER A 37 -3.25 -4.61 -9.61
CA SER A 37 -1.94 -4.43 -8.95
C SER A 37 -1.04 -5.63 -9.24
N GLY A 38 0.02 -5.47 -10.05
CA GLY A 38 1.09 -6.45 -10.12
C GLY A 38 1.77 -6.60 -8.75
N GLY A 39 1.82 -7.82 -8.21
CA GLY A 39 2.36 -8.07 -6.86
C GLY A 39 3.89 -8.10 -6.75
N LEU A 40 4.58 -8.14 -7.90
CA LEU A 40 6.02 -7.98 -8.05
C LEU A 40 6.30 -6.78 -8.95
N TRP A 41 7.57 -6.36 -9.06
CA TRP A 41 7.96 -5.24 -9.92
C TRP A 41 8.05 -5.59 -11.41
N TYR A 42 7.75 -6.83 -11.79
CA TYR A 42 7.68 -7.30 -13.17
C TYR A 42 6.72 -8.51 -13.25
N ASP A 43 6.34 -8.89 -14.47
CA ASP A 43 5.62 -10.14 -14.72
C ASP A 43 6.01 -10.74 -16.09
N LYS A 44 5.26 -11.75 -16.54
CA LYS A 44 5.48 -12.40 -17.84
C LYS A 44 5.24 -11.47 -19.04
N ASN A 45 4.28 -10.55 -18.93
CA ASN A 45 3.87 -9.63 -20.00
C ASN A 45 4.75 -8.38 -20.01
N ILE A 46 5.20 -7.94 -18.84
CA ILE A 46 6.09 -6.81 -18.60
C ILE A 46 7.34 -7.35 -17.88
N PRO A 47 8.31 -7.92 -18.62
CA PRO A 47 9.57 -8.36 -18.05
C PRO A 47 10.34 -7.18 -17.44
N GLU A 48 11.19 -7.46 -16.45
CA GLU A 48 11.96 -6.45 -15.73
C GLU A 48 12.76 -5.52 -16.64
N ALA A 49 13.26 -6.01 -17.79
CA ALA A 49 13.94 -5.18 -18.78
C ALA A 49 13.06 -4.05 -19.35
N LEU A 50 11.75 -4.28 -19.53
CA LEU A 50 10.80 -3.25 -19.94
C LEU A 50 10.50 -2.26 -18.80
N VAL A 51 10.56 -2.73 -17.56
CA VAL A 51 10.43 -1.87 -16.38
C VAL A 51 11.63 -0.92 -16.32
N LEU A 52 12.86 -1.43 -16.40
CA LEU A 52 14.08 -0.60 -16.48
C LEU A 52 14.03 0.42 -17.64
N LYS A 53 13.54 0.01 -18.81
CA LYS A 53 13.32 0.93 -19.93
C LYS A 53 12.31 2.04 -19.62
N SER A 54 11.31 1.76 -18.80
CA SER A 54 10.34 2.78 -18.35
C SER A 54 11.01 3.80 -17.42
N PHE A 55 11.92 3.34 -16.55
CA PHE A 55 12.76 4.22 -15.74
C PHE A 55 13.65 5.10 -16.62
N ASP A 56 14.26 4.55 -17.69
CA ASP A 56 15.05 5.35 -18.64
C ASP A 56 14.21 6.46 -19.29
N LEU A 57 12.98 6.14 -19.71
CA LEU A 57 12.09 7.12 -20.34
C LEU A 57 11.70 8.25 -19.38
N LEU A 58 11.41 7.91 -18.12
CA LEU A 58 11.11 8.89 -17.09
C LEU A 58 12.33 9.74 -16.75
N ALA A 59 13.47 9.13 -16.47
CA ALA A 59 14.71 9.82 -16.11
C ALA A 59 15.19 10.74 -17.24
N ASN A 60 15.28 10.24 -18.48
CA ASN A 60 15.68 11.08 -19.62
C ASN A 60 14.67 12.19 -19.92
N GLY A 61 13.38 11.96 -19.62
CA GLY A 61 12.32 12.93 -19.89
C GLY A 61 12.13 13.99 -18.79
N LEU A 62 12.54 13.71 -17.56
CA LEU A 62 12.19 14.51 -16.38
C LEU A 62 13.39 14.86 -15.48
N CYS A 63 14.59 14.33 -15.73
CA CYS A 63 15.79 14.70 -14.97
C CYS A 63 16.52 15.89 -15.63
N SER A 64 16.00 17.10 -15.42
CA SER A 64 16.67 18.34 -15.83
C SER A 64 16.15 19.53 -15.02
N ASP A 65 16.85 20.66 -15.07
CA ASP A 65 16.45 21.91 -14.38
C ASP A 65 15.06 22.40 -14.78
N THR A 66 14.58 22.03 -15.97
CA THR A 66 13.21 22.33 -16.43
C THR A 66 12.14 21.66 -15.56
N TYR A 67 12.46 20.50 -14.99
CA TYR A 67 11.58 19.70 -14.15
C TYR A 67 12.19 19.54 -12.74
N TRP A 68 12.82 20.61 -12.23
CA TRP A 68 13.52 20.65 -10.93
C TRP A 68 12.66 20.15 -9.75
N ASN A 69 11.34 20.22 -9.88
CA ASN A 69 10.40 19.83 -8.84
C ASN A 69 10.15 18.31 -8.78
N VAL A 70 10.71 17.50 -9.69
CA VAL A 70 10.68 16.03 -9.59
C VAL A 70 11.81 15.55 -8.68
N ILE A 71 11.45 14.94 -7.55
CA ILE A 71 12.43 14.48 -6.54
C ILE A 71 12.90 13.05 -6.75
N GLY A 72 12.20 12.26 -7.55
CA GLY A 72 12.58 10.90 -7.89
C GLY A 72 11.40 9.98 -8.15
N ILE A 73 11.62 8.70 -7.89
CA ILE A 73 10.67 7.63 -8.21
C ILE A 73 10.38 6.78 -6.97
N ASP A 74 9.10 6.53 -6.72
CA ASP A 74 8.62 5.39 -5.94
C ASP A 74 8.68 4.14 -6.79
N LEU A 75 9.62 3.26 -6.44
CA LEU A 75 10.19 2.25 -7.34
C LEU A 75 9.17 1.20 -7.75
N LYS A 76 8.23 0.88 -6.86
CA LYS A 76 7.09 0.00 -7.15
C LYS A 76 6.04 0.15 -6.05
N ASN A 77 4.81 0.45 -6.47
CA ASN A 77 3.69 0.49 -5.54
C ASN A 77 3.32 -0.89 -5.00
N GLU A 78 3.17 -1.00 -3.69
CA GLU A 78 2.57 -2.12 -2.97
C GLU A 78 3.04 -3.54 -3.37
N PRO A 79 4.35 -3.87 -3.31
CA PRO A 79 4.83 -5.23 -3.58
C PRO A 79 4.27 -6.25 -2.58
N HIS A 80 3.20 -6.97 -2.93
CA HIS A 80 2.48 -7.85 -1.99
C HIS A 80 2.70 -9.33 -2.22
N LEU A 81 3.24 -9.72 -3.38
CA LEU A 81 3.68 -11.10 -3.66
C LEU A 81 5.20 -11.26 -3.48
N ALA A 82 5.89 -10.18 -3.14
CA ALA A 82 7.33 -10.17 -2.93
C ALA A 82 7.75 -10.76 -1.58
N THR A 83 8.97 -11.27 -1.54
CA THR A 83 9.71 -11.62 -0.32
C THR A 83 10.74 -10.54 -0.01
N TRP A 84 11.42 -10.63 1.13
CA TRP A 84 12.44 -9.65 1.53
C TRP A 84 13.63 -10.34 2.18
N GLY A 85 14.81 -10.18 1.58
CA GLY A 85 16.08 -10.60 2.17
C GLY A 85 16.32 -12.11 2.19
N ASP A 86 15.55 -12.90 1.43
CA ASP A 86 15.75 -14.34 1.28
C ASP A 86 16.78 -14.70 0.19
N GLY A 87 17.23 -13.73 -0.59
CA GLY A 87 18.23 -13.89 -1.64
C GLY A 87 17.71 -14.52 -2.92
N ILE A 88 16.40 -14.77 -3.05
CA ILE A 88 15.79 -15.33 -4.28
C ILE A 88 15.53 -14.18 -5.26
N PRO A 89 16.31 -14.02 -6.34
CA PRO A 89 16.26 -12.79 -7.15
C PRO A 89 14.90 -12.52 -7.81
N ALA A 90 14.08 -13.57 -7.97
CA ALA A 90 12.78 -13.47 -8.61
C ALA A 90 11.69 -12.84 -7.71
N THR A 91 11.89 -12.84 -6.39
CA THR A 91 10.87 -12.38 -5.43
C THR A 91 11.42 -11.46 -4.36
N ASP A 92 12.74 -11.46 -4.14
CA ASP A 92 13.38 -10.63 -3.12
C ASP A 92 13.33 -9.15 -3.51
N TRP A 93 12.39 -8.42 -2.90
CA TRP A 93 12.22 -7.01 -3.16
C TRP A 93 13.40 -6.18 -2.70
N ALA A 94 14.20 -6.61 -1.72
CA ALA A 94 15.39 -5.86 -1.33
C ALA A 94 16.41 -5.80 -2.47
N LEU A 95 16.60 -6.93 -3.17
CA LEU A 95 17.45 -7.01 -4.36
C LEU A 95 16.82 -6.28 -5.56
N GLY A 96 15.52 -6.46 -5.77
CA GLY A 96 14.77 -5.76 -6.83
C GLY A 96 14.83 -4.24 -6.70
N ALA A 97 14.53 -3.71 -5.51
CA ALA A 97 14.59 -2.29 -5.20
C ALA A 97 16.01 -1.72 -5.40
N ALA A 98 17.04 -2.43 -4.92
CA ALA A 98 18.44 -2.02 -5.14
C ALA A 98 18.76 -1.95 -6.65
N LYS A 99 18.32 -2.93 -7.44
CA LYS A 99 18.52 -2.94 -8.89
C LYS A 99 17.82 -1.78 -9.58
N LEU A 100 16.53 -1.56 -9.31
CA LEU A 100 15.76 -0.47 -9.90
C LEU A 100 16.30 0.90 -9.50
N GLY A 101 16.59 1.10 -8.21
CA GLY A 101 17.13 2.35 -7.69
C GLY A 101 18.50 2.68 -8.26
N ASN A 102 19.40 1.69 -8.34
CA ASN A 102 20.72 1.88 -8.95
C ASN A 102 20.65 2.18 -10.45
N HIS A 103 19.72 1.53 -11.17
CA HIS A 103 19.49 1.83 -12.59
C HIS A 103 18.98 3.27 -12.76
N MET A 104 17.98 3.68 -11.99
CA MET A 104 17.45 5.05 -11.98
C MET A 104 18.57 6.08 -11.73
N LEU A 105 19.39 5.85 -10.71
CA LEU A 105 20.46 6.77 -10.31
C LEU A 105 21.63 6.81 -11.30
N SER A 106 21.81 5.76 -12.11
CA SER A 106 22.79 5.77 -13.20
C SER A 106 22.41 6.74 -14.33
N VAL A 107 21.11 6.99 -14.52
CA VAL A 107 20.59 7.95 -15.51
C VAL A 107 20.37 9.32 -14.88
N CYS A 108 19.82 9.37 -13.66
CA CYS A 108 19.56 10.60 -12.93
C CYS A 108 20.14 10.56 -11.50
N PRO A 109 21.40 10.97 -11.31
CA PRO A 109 22.05 10.93 -9.99
C PRO A 109 21.48 11.96 -8.99
N GLN A 110 20.67 12.92 -9.45
CA GLN A 110 20.05 13.94 -8.61
C GLN A 110 18.82 13.42 -7.86
N TRP A 111 18.12 12.41 -8.41
CA TRP A 111 16.91 11.85 -7.82
C TRP A 111 17.15 11.03 -6.56
N VAL A 112 16.05 10.68 -5.89
CA VAL A 112 15.95 9.82 -4.71
C VAL A 112 15.02 8.65 -5.04
N GLY A 113 15.40 7.43 -4.65
CA GLY A 113 14.57 6.23 -4.81
C GLY A 113 13.76 5.97 -3.55
N PHE A 114 12.44 5.87 -3.69
CA PHE A 114 11.52 5.55 -2.61
C PHE A 114 11.20 4.05 -2.65
N VAL A 115 11.38 3.38 -1.52
CA VAL A 115 11.26 1.93 -1.36
C VAL A 115 10.13 1.64 -0.39
N GLU A 116 9.01 1.14 -0.92
CA GLU A 116 7.93 0.59 -0.08
C GLU A 116 8.33 -0.74 0.57
N GLY A 117 7.52 -1.20 1.52
CA GLY A 117 7.62 -2.51 2.16
C GLY A 117 6.95 -3.64 1.34
N ILE A 118 6.77 -4.79 1.98
CA ILE A 118 6.05 -5.93 1.40
C ILE A 118 4.85 -6.36 2.25
N ASN A 119 3.96 -7.22 1.73
CA ASN A 119 3.00 -7.91 2.61
C ASN A 119 3.73 -8.92 3.52
N GLY A 120 4.60 -9.75 2.94
CA GLY A 120 5.49 -10.66 3.68
C GLY A 120 4.80 -11.81 4.41
N GLY A 121 3.50 -12.04 4.18
CA GLY A 121 2.75 -13.09 4.85
C GLY A 121 2.51 -12.81 6.34
N PRO A 122 2.09 -13.83 7.12
CA PRO A 122 1.79 -13.66 8.54
C PRO A 122 3.04 -13.28 9.33
N GLN A 123 2.95 -12.17 10.05
CA GLN A 123 3.96 -11.65 10.96
C GLN A 123 3.58 -12.00 12.40
N THR A 124 4.59 -12.13 13.27
CA THR A 124 4.38 -12.20 14.71
C THR A 124 5.03 -10.99 15.37
N GLY A 125 4.33 -10.34 16.30
CA GLY A 125 4.87 -9.20 17.04
C GLY A 125 4.27 -9.07 18.42
N ILE A 126 5.01 -8.42 19.32
CA ILE A 126 4.52 -8.06 20.65
C ILE A 126 3.89 -6.67 20.56
N ILE A 127 2.57 -6.57 20.77
CA ILE A 127 1.81 -5.33 20.78
C ILE A 127 1.10 -5.26 22.13
N ASP A 128 1.32 -4.18 22.87
CA ASP A 128 0.82 -3.99 24.25
C ASP A 128 1.15 -5.17 25.19
N GLY A 129 2.38 -5.69 25.08
CA GLY A 129 2.88 -6.79 25.90
C GLY A 129 2.28 -8.16 25.56
N LYS A 130 1.46 -8.27 24.52
CA LYS A 130 0.84 -9.52 24.06
C LYS A 130 1.37 -9.92 22.69
N SER A 131 1.50 -11.23 22.46
CA SER A 131 1.85 -11.77 21.15
C SER A 131 0.64 -11.75 20.22
N TRP A 132 0.85 -11.25 19.00
CA TRP A 132 -0.16 -11.18 17.95
C TRP A 132 0.40 -11.73 16.64
N VAL A 133 -0.46 -12.42 15.90
CA VAL A 133 -0.25 -12.72 14.48
C VAL A 133 -1.04 -11.72 13.64
N TYR A 134 -0.36 -11.05 12.71
CA TYR A 134 -0.97 -10.03 11.85
C TYR A 134 -0.38 -10.08 10.44
N TYR A 135 -0.99 -9.37 9.51
CA TYR A 135 -0.47 -9.20 8.15
C TYR A 135 -0.13 -7.74 7.94
N ASN A 136 0.96 -7.46 7.23
CA ASN A 136 1.26 -6.09 6.81
C ASN A 136 0.27 -5.66 5.72
N TRP A 137 0.05 -4.36 5.60
CA TRP A 137 -0.52 -3.81 4.38
C TRP A 137 0.42 -4.10 3.21
N TRP A 138 -0.13 -4.18 1.99
CA TRP A 138 0.70 -4.19 0.80
C TRP A 138 1.57 -2.93 0.80
N GLY A 139 2.86 -3.04 0.49
CA GLY A 139 3.78 -1.89 0.62
C GLY A 139 4.15 -1.51 2.06
N GLY A 140 3.64 -2.19 3.09
CA GLY A 140 3.77 -1.74 4.48
C GLY A 140 4.90 -2.41 5.29
N GLY A 141 5.25 -3.65 4.96
CA GLY A 141 6.17 -4.46 5.76
C GLY A 141 7.64 -4.14 5.50
N LEU A 142 8.27 -3.40 6.43
CA LEU A 142 9.70 -3.05 6.40
C LEU A 142 10.54 -3.82 7.43
N GLN A 143 9.98 -4.84 8.09
CA GLN A 143 10.69 -5.61 9.13
C GLN A 143 12.02 -6.21 8.60
N GLY A 144 12.02 -6.67 7.35
CA GLY A 144 13.21 -7.23 6.70
C GLY A 144 14.35 -6.23 6.52
N ALA A 145 14.07 -4.93 6.47
CA ALA A 145 15.09 -3.88 6.33
C ALA A 145 16.05 -3.83 7.54
N ALA A 146 15.61 -4.31 8.71
CA ALA A 146 16.44 -4.35 9.91
C ALA A 146 17.60 -5.36 9.80
N THR A 147 17.45 -6.42 9.00
CA THR A 147 18.47 -7.47 8.81
C THR A 147 19.09 -7.44 7.41
N LYS A 148 18.31 -7.01 6.41
CA LYS A 148 18.69 -6.87 5.01
C LYS A 148 18.17 -5.53 4.50
N ALA A 149 18.92 -4.47 4.81
CA ALA A 149 18.66 -3.15 4.27
C ALA A 149 18.82 -3.15 2.74
N VAL A 150 18.10 -2.24 2.08
CA VAL A 150 18.30 -1.98 0.67
C VAL A 150 19.47 -1.02 0.55
N GLU A 151 20.39 -1.28 -0.37
CA GLU A 151 21.59 -0.47 -0.56
C GLU A 151 21.66 0.02 -2.00
N PHE A 152 21.76 1.35 -2.15
CA PHE A 152 22.10 1.97 -3.42
C PHE A 152 23.60 2.30 -3.46
N ASN A 153 24.19 2.23 -4.65
CA ASN A 153 25.58 2.57 -4.91
C ASN A 153 25.87 4.06 -4.67
N VAL A 154 24.84 4.91 -4.73
CA VAL A 154 24.93 6.33 -4.43
C VAL A 154 24.42 6.58 -3.01
N PRO A 155 25.25 7.11 -2.10
CA PRO A 155 24.86 7.31 -0.71
C PRO A 155 23.76 8.37 -0.60
N HIS A 156 22.93 8.25 0.45
CA HIS A 156 21.88 9.22 0.79
C HIS A 156 20.78 9.39 -0.27
N LYS A 157 20.59 8.39 -1.13
CA LYS A 157 19.57 8.38 -2.19
C LYS A 157 18.39 7.45 -1.95
N LEU A 158 18.34 6.81 -0.78
CA LEU A 158 17.27 5.87 -0.42
C LEU A 158 16.35 6.48 0.63
N VAL A 159 15.04 6.36 0.41
CA VAL A 159 13.99 6.68 1.39
C VAL A 159 13.04 5.49 1.49
N TYR A 160 12.73 5.03 2.70
CA TYR A 160 11.68 4.04 2.91
C TYR A 160 10.30 4.71 2.97
N SER A 161 9.31 4.14 2.28
CA SER A 161 7.97 4.72 2.08
C SER A 161 6.87 3.70 2.40
N PRO A 162 6.64 3.33 3.68
CA PRO A 162 5.67 2.27 4.00
C PRO A 162 4.23 2.74 3.83
N HIS A 163 3.39 1.86 3.31
CA HIS A 163 1.93 2.03 3.33
C HIS A 163 1.31 1.52 4.63
N TYR A 164 0.35 2.26 5.16
CA TYR A 164 -0.42 1.85 6.33
C TYR A 164 -1.87 2.33 6.20
N TYR A 165 -2.81 1.40 6.36
CA TYR A 165 -4.23 1.69 6.31
C TYR A 165 -4.94 1.30 7.60
N THR A 166 -6.18 1.76 7.74
CA THR A 166 -7.13 1.25 8.72
C THR A 166 -8.01 0.16 8.09
N LEU A 167 -8.74 -0.61 8.90
CA LEU A 167 -9.74 -1.53 8.37
C LEU A 167 -10.74 -0.76 7.49
N SER A 168 -11.03 -1.30 6.30
CA SER A 168 -12.15 -0.82 5.50
C SER A 168 -13.46 -1.11 6.21
N ASP A 169 -14.48 -0.31 5.91
CA ASP A 169 -15.83 -0.47 6.45
C ASP A 169 -16.40 -1.85 6.11
N ASP A 170 -16.16 -2.37 4.90
CA ASP A 170 -16.57 -3.73 4.54
C ASP A 170 -15.90 -4.80 5.41
N ARG A 171 -14.58 -4.68 5.63
CA ARG A 171 -13.85 -5.68 6.44
C ARG A 171 -14.23 -5.58 7.93
N LEU A 172 -14.50 -4.36 8.42
CA LEU A 172 -15.03 -4.14 9.76
C LEU A 172 -16.45 -4.71 9.88
N ARG A 173 -17.33 -4.48 8.89
CA ARG A 173 -18.69 -5.02 8.83
C ARG A 173 -18.70 -6.54 8.85
N THR A 174 -17.88 -7.20 8.02
CA THR A 174 -17.76 -8.66 8.01
C THR A 174 -17.32 -9.20 9.38
N ARG A 175 -16.31 -8.58 10.01
CA ARG A 175 -15.86 -9.01 11.34
C ARG A 175 -16.95 -8.85 12.40
N VAL A 176 -17.71 -7.76 12.37
CA VAL A 176 -18.87 -7.57 13.26
C VAL A 176 -19.89 -8.69 13.03
N ALA A 177 -20.32 -8.91 11.79
CA ALA A 177 -21.30 -9.94 11.46
C ALA A 177 -20.86 -11.37 11.86
N ASP A 178 -19.64 -11.76 11.50
CA ASP A 178 -19.10 -13.10 11.79
C ASP A 178 -18.94 -13.31 13.30
N SER A 179 -18.47 -12.30 14.03
CA SER A 179 -18.34 -12.38 15.49
C SER A 179 -19.70 -12.51 16.17
N MET A 180 -20.71 -11.74 15.74
CA MET A 180 -22.08 -11.85 16.25
C MET A 180 -22.65 -13.24 15.99
N TYR A 181 -22.47 -13.76 14.76
CA TYR A 181 -22.92 -15.11 14.41
C TYR A 181 -22.26 -16.17 15.29
N ALA A 182 -20.94 -16.11 15.44
CA ALA A 182 -20.19 -17.08 16.25
C ALA A 182 -20.55 -17.04 17.74
N MET A 183 -20.85 -15.86 18.29
CA MET A 183 -21.16 -15.70 19.71
C MET A 183 -22.58 -16.14 20.08
N PHE A 184 -23.57 -15.77 19.27
CA PHE A 184 -24.99 -15.98 19.61
C PHE A 184 -25.90 -16.08 18.39
N GLY A 185 -25.50 -15.51 17.26
CA GLY A 185 -26.37 -15.38 16.10
C GLY A 185 -26.78 -16.70 15.45
N PHE A 186 -26.04 -17.79 15.68
CA PHE A 186 -26.44 -19.15 15.31
C PHE A 186 -27.77 -19.61 15.96
N LEU A 187 -28.26 -18.93 17.00
CA LEU A 187 -29.53 -19.25 17.66
C LEU A 187 -30.77 -18.80 16.88
N ALA A 188 -30.66 -17.79 16.02
CA ALA A 188 -31.80 -17.19 15.28
C ALA A 188 -32.55 -18.17 14.35
N GLY A 189 -31.93 -19.30 13.99
CA GLY A 189 -32.51 -20.33 13.12
C GLY A 189 -32.89 -21.64 13.82
N ASN A 190 -32.82 -21.71 15.16
CA ASN A 190 -32.95 -22.96 15.93
C ASN A 190 -34.13 -22.93 16.92
N ASP A 191 -35.29 -22.40 16.52
CA ASP A 191 -36.54 -22.25 17.32
C ASP A 191 -36.41 -21.48 18.65
N ALA A 192 -35.24 -20.90 18.93
CA ALA A 192 -34.98 -20.07 20.09
C ALA A 192 -35.37 -18.61 19.81
N ALA A 193 -36.16 -18.01 20.73
CA ALA A 193 -36.36 -16.57 20.71
C ALA A 193 -35.09 -15.86 21.17
N MET A 194 -34.64 -14.85 20.40
CA MET A 194 -33.45 -14.07 20.70
C MET A 194 -33.80 -12.59 20.81
N VAL A 195 -33.23 -11.93 21.82
CA VAL A 195 -33.33 -10.49 22.01
C VAL A 195 -31.94 -9.95 22.27
N MET A 196 -31.51 -8.97 21.48
CA MET A 196 -30.27 -8.22 21.73
C MET A 196 -30.51 -7.26 22.91
N GLY A 197 -30.18 -7.71 24.12
CA GLY A 197 -30.50 -6.99 25.36
C GLY A 197 -29.81 -5.64 25.50
N GLU A 198 -28.57 -5.52 25.02
CA GLU A 198 -27.82 -4.26 25.03
C GLU A 198 -26.86 -4.21 23.83
N PHE A 199 -26.80 -3.05 23.17
CA PHE A 199 -25.76 -2.70 22.21
C PHE A 199 -25.71 -1.17 22.10
N GLY A 200 -24.52 -0.61 21.87
CA GLY A 200 -24.39 0.83 21.66
C GLY A 200 -23.04 1.40 22.05
N GLY A 201 -22.98 2.73 22.04
CA GLY A 201 -21.83 3.56 22.40
C GLY A 201 -22.14 5.03 22.16
N LEU A 202 -21.19 5.94 22.43
CA LEU A 202 -21.35 7.38 22.19
C LEU A 202 -21.36 7.72 20.69
N TYR A 203 -22.48 7.44 20.02
CA TYR A 203 -22.63 7.46 18.56
C TYR A 203 -22.20 8.77 17.90
N THR A 204 -22.73 9.91 18.34
CA THR A 204 -22.46 11.23 17.73
C THR A 204 -21.03 11.69 17.94
N ASN A 205 -20.44 11.33 19.07
CA ASN A 205 -19.11 11.79 19.45
C ASN A 205 -18.00 10.90 18.88
N ASP A 206 -18.33 9.65 18.55
CA ASP A 206 -17.39 8.58 18.20
C ASP A 206 -16.10 8.63 19.03
N LYS A 207 -16.26 8.86 20.35
CA LYS A 207 -15.17 9.21 21.27
C LYS A 207 -14.20 8.07 21.52
N HIS A 208 -14.44 6.89 20.93
CA HIS A 208 -13.45 5.84 20.95
C HIS A 208 -12.17 6.34 20.26
N PRO A 209 -10.97 6.11 20.81
CA PRO A 209 -9.72 6.65 20.25
C PRO A 209 -9.48 6.30 18.77
N LEU A 210 -10.16 5.26 18.26
CA LEU A 210 -10.04 4.78 16.87
C LEU A 210 -11.23 5.16 15.96
N LEU A 211 -12.19 5.98 16.43
CA LEU A 211 -13.37 6.41 15.67
C LEU A 211 -14.15 5.23 15.04
N THR A 212 -14.42 4.21 15.85
CA THR A 212 -15.08 2.96 15.42
C THR A 212 -16.48 2.78 15.98
N THR A 213 -16.86 3.54 17.02
CA THR A 213 -18.14 3.35 17.73
C THR A 213 -19.33 3.55 16.80
N ARG A 214 -19.29 4.59 15.96
CA ARG A 214 -20.37 4.86 15.02
C ARG A 214 -20.54 3.72 14.01
N ARG A 215 -19.44 3.38 13.33
CA ARG A 215 -19.41 2.34 12.29
C ARG A 215 -19.79 0.96 12.82
N THR A 216 -19.26 0.56 13.98
CA THR A 216 -19.62 -0.71 14.61
C THR A 216 -21.10 -0.75 15.02
N THR A 217 -21.65 0.36 15.54
CA THR A 217 -23.08 0.44 15.87
C THR A 217 -23.95 0.29 14.63
N ASP A 218 -23.60 0.97 13.53
CA ASP A 218 -24.30 0.85 12.25
C ASP A 218 -24.26 -0.59 11.73
N PHE A 219 -23.10 -1.25 11.79
CA PHE A 219 -22.96 -2.64 11.34
C PHE A 219 -23.68 -3.66 12.22
N VAL A 220 -23.76 -3.44 13.54
CA VAL A 220 -24.59 -4.26 14.43
C VAL A 220 -26.06 -4.16 14.02
N VAL A 221 -26.58 -2.95 13.80
CA VAL A 221 -27.97 -2.75 13.36
C VAL A 221 -28.22 -3.40 11.99
N GLU A 222 -27.31 -3.22 11.04
CA GLU A 222 -27.40 -3.90 9.74
C GLU A 222 -27.43 -5.42 9.88
N SER A 223 -26.59 -5.99 10.74
CA SER A 223 -26.53 -7.44 10.99
C SER A 223 -27.81 -7.96 11.63
N LEU A 224 -28.37 -7.24 12.60
CA LEU A 224 -29.65 -7.60 13.24
C LEU A 224 -30.78 -7.72 12.20
N VAL A 225 -30.88 -6.75 11.29
CA VAL A 225 -31.91 -6.72 10.24
C VAL A 225 -31.67 -7.80 9.19
N LYS A 226 -30.44 -7.89 8.65
CA LYS A 226 -30.12 -8.82 7.56
C LYS A 226 -30.22 -10.29 7.99
N ALA A 227 -29.78 -10.60 9.20
CA ALA A 227 -29.76 -11.97 9.72
C ALA A 227 -31.06 -12.37 10.44
N LYS A 228 -32.08 -11.50 10.45
CA LYS A 228 -33.39 -11.72 11.11
C LYS A 228 -33.25 -12.08 12.59
N TYR A 229 -32.36 -11.38 13.29
CA TYR A 229 -32.25 -11.49 14.74
C TYR A 229 -33.40 -10.73 15.43
N ALA A 230 -34.07 -9.85 14.69
CA ALA A 230 -35.23 -9.06 15.08
C ALA A 230 -36.22 -8.97 13.90
#